data_AF-A0A7V6WHJ9-F1
#
_entry.id   AF-A0A7V6WHJ9-F1
#
_cell.length_a   1.000
_cell.length_b   1.000
_cell.length_c   1.000
_cell.angle_alpha   90.00
_cell.angle_beta   90.00
_cell.angle_gamma   90.00
#
_symmetry.space_group_name_H-M   'P 1'
#
loop_
_entity.id
_entity.type
_entity.pdbx_description
1 polymer ?
#
loop_
_entity_poly.entity_id
_entity_poly.type
_entity_poly.pdbx_seq_one_letter_code
_entity_poly.pdbx_strand_id
1 'polypeptide(L)'
;MSVNPQREVCDGFEVMIDEDIVELAQDGDDIAQEFLINKYKNFVRAKARSYFLIGADREDIIQEGMIGLYKAIRDFRCDKLSSFRAFAELCIT
;
A
#
# COMPACT_ATOMS: atom_id res chain seq x y z
N MET A 1 26.75 -16.44 10.14
CA MET A 1 26.21 -15.08 9.96
C MET A 1 25.02 -15.20 9.04
N SER A 2 23.80 -15.08 9.57
CA SER A 2 22.59 -15.18 8.76
C SER A 2 22.35 -13.81 8.14
N VAL A 3 22.86 -13.61 6.92
CA VAL A 3 22.40 -12.50 6.08
C VAL A 3 20.94 -12.77 5.76
N ASN A 4 20.07 -11.89 6.25
CA ASN A 4 18.64 -11.99 6.03
C ASN A 4 18.38 -11.42 4.63
N PRO A 5 18.09 -12.25 3.60
CA PRO A 5 18.06 -11.81 2.20
C PRO A 5 17.02 -10.70 1.94
N GLN A 6 16.04 -10.60 2.84
CA GLN A 6 14.95 -9.62 2.82
C GLN A 6 15.43 -8.18 3.02
N ARG A 7 16.60 -7.96 3.63
CA ARG A 7 17.07 -6.61 4.00
C ARG A 7 17.79 -5.90 2.85
N GLU A 8 18.39 -6.63 1.91
CA GLU A 8 19.10 -6.06 0.76
C GLU A 8 18.14 -5.66 -0.38
N VAL A 9 16.99 -6.33 -0.50
CA VAL A 9 15.98 -6.02 -1.52
C VAL A 9 15.16 -4.77 -1.16
N CYS A 10 14.98 -4.50 0.13
CA CYS A 10 14.19 -3.36 0.63
C CYS A 10 14.84 -1.99 0.34
N ASP A 11 16.17 -1.92 0.31
CA ASP A 11 16.93 -0.66 0.11
C ASP A 11 16.71 -0.06 -1.30
N GLY A 12 16.54 -0.93 -2.30
CA GLY A 12 16.30 -0.51 -3.69
C GLY A 12 14.93 0.14 -3.90
N PHE A 13 13.90 -0.29 -3.16
CA PHE A 13 12.55 0.26 -3.30
C PHE A 13 12.40 1.64 -2.64
N GLU A 14 13.24 2.00 -1.65
CA GLU A 14 13.15 3.32 -1.01
C GLU A 14 13.51 4.48 -1.96
N VAL A 15 14.33 4.20 -2.98
CA VAL A 15 14.76 5.20 -3.98
C VAL A 15 13.91 5.18 -5.26
N MET A 16 13.01 4.20 -5.41
CA MET A 16 12.08 4.11 -6.53
C MET A 16 10.83 4.96 -6.28
N ILE A 17 10.21 5.43 -7.37
CA ILE A 17 8.88 6.04 -7.28
C ILE A 17 7.82 4.96 -7.06
N ASP A 18 6.71 5.33 -6.42
CA ASP A 18 5.69 4.36 -6.04
C ASP A 18 5.09 3.66 -7.25
N GLU A 19 4.95 4.38 -8.37
CA GLU A 19 4.41 3.87 -9.62
C GLU A 19 5.23 2.70 -10.17
N ASP A 20 6.57 2.79 -10.17
CA ASP A 20 7.44 1.70 -10.63
C ASP A 20 7.33 0.46 -9.73
N ILE A 21 7.22 0.66 -8.42
CA ILE A 21 7.07 -0.44 -7.45
C ILE A 21 5.70 -1.10 -7.61
N VAL A 22 4.67 -0.33 -7.96
CA VAL A 22 3.33 -0.85 -8.26
C VAL A 22 3.36 -1.70 -9.51
N GLU A 23 4.06 -1.30 -10.57
CA GLU A 23 4.21 -2.13 -11.78
C GLU A 23 4.88 -3.48 -11.44
N LEU A 24 5.95 -3.48 -10.64
CA LEU A 24 6.58 -4.72 -10.16
C LEU A 24 5.61 -5.59 -9.36
N ALA A 25 4.83 -4.98 -8.46
CA ALA A 25 3.83 -5.70 -7.68
C ALA A 25 2.73 -6.31 -8.57
N GLN A 26 2.32 -5.60 -9.64
CA GLN A 26 1.33 -6.08 -10.61
C GLN A 26 1.86 -7.22 -11.50
N ASP A 27 3.17 -7.24 -11.77
CA ASP A 27 3.87 -8.33 -12.46
C ASP A 27 4.11 -9.57 -11.58
N GLY A 28 3.70 -9.52 -10.31
CA GLY A 28 3.76 -10.65 -9.37
C GLY A 28 4.95 -10.62 -8.41
N ASP A 29 5.64 -9.48 -8.27
CA ASP A 29 6.66 -9.32 -7.22
C ASP A 29 6.00 -9.12 -5.84
N ASP A 30 5.91 -10.22 -5.09
CA ASP A 30 5.35 -10.22 -3.73
C ASP A 30 6.13 -9.31 -2.76
N ILE A 31 7.43 -9.08 -3.00
CA ILE A 31 8.26 -8.23 -2.14
C ILE A 31 7.94 -6.76 -2.41
N ALA A 32 7.78 -6.36 -3.68
CA ALA A 32 7.33 -5.03 -4.05
C ALA A 32 5.93 -4.72 -3.46
N GLN A 33 5.03 -5.70 -3.53
CA GLN A 33 3.70 -5.60 -2.92
C GLN A 33 3.78 -5.43 -1.39
N GLU A 34 4.56 -6.28 -0.70
CA GLU A 34 4.76 -6.18 0.75
C GLU A 34 5.38 -4.84 1.15
N PHE A 35 6.34 -4.33 0.36
CA PHE A 35 6.96 -3.03 0.57
C PHE A 35 5.92 -1.91 0.54
N LEU A 36 5.08 -1.85 -0.50
CA LEU A 36 4.01 -0.86 -0.64
C LEU A 36 2.99 -0.96 0.51
N ILE A 37 2.57 -2.17 0.87
CA ILE A 37 1.65 -2.41 1.99
C ILE A 37 2.23 -1.84 3.28
N ASN A 38 3.51 -2.10 3.56
CA ASN A 38 4.16 -1.60 4.77
C ASN A 38 4.37 -0.08 4.75
N LYS A 39 4.76 0.48 3.60
CA LYS A 39 4.94 1.92 3.38
C LYS A 39 3.66 2.70 3.65
N TYR A 40 2.52 2.19 3.19
CA TYR A 40 1.21 2.86 3.31
C TYR A 40 0.38 2.45 4.53
N LYS A 41 0.82 1.46 5.32
CA LYS A 41 0.10 0.98 6.53
C LYS A 41 -0.26 2.09 7.52
N ASN A 42 0.68 3.00 7.79
CA ASN A 42 0.43 4.11 8.70
C ASN A 42 -0.52 5.16 8.11
N PHE A 43 -0.52 5.31 6.78
CA PHE A 43 -1.45 6.17 6.06
C PHE A 43 -2.89 5.64 6.19
N VAL A 44 -3.10 4.34 5.95
CA VAL A 44 -4.40 3.66 6.18
C VAL A 44 -4.86 3.84 7.62
N ARG A 45 -3.98 3.54 8.59
CA ARG A 45 -4.30 3.70 10.01
C ARG A 45 -4.66 5.12 10.39
N ALA A 46 -4.02 6.13 9.81
CA ALA A 46 -4.33 7.53 10.07
C ALA A 46 -5.72 7.91 9.55
N LYS A 47 -6.06 7.48 8.33
CA LYS A 47 -7.38 7.68 7.73
C LYS A 47 -8.48 6.95 8.49
N ALA A 48 -8.26 5.71 8.90
CA ALA A 48 -9.21 4.95 9.70
C ALA A 48 -9.55 5.61 11.05
N ARG A 49 -8.67 6.48 11.60
CA ARG A 49 -8.95 7.18 12.87
C ARG A 49 -10.05 8.24 12.74
N SER A 50 -10.26 8.81 11.55
CA SER A 50 -11.29 9.84 11.36
C SER A 50 -12.70 9.28 11.19
N TYR A 51 -12.83 7.97 10.96
CA TYR A 51 -14.12 7.32 10.84
C TYR A 51 -14.57 6.78 12.19
N PHE A 52 -15.77 7.18 12.59
CA PHE A 52 -16.50 6.57 13.69
C PHE A 52 -17.76 5.93 13.11
N LEU A 53 -17.73 4.60 12.96
CA LEU A 53 -18.87 3.82 12.50
C LEU A 53 -19.55 3.22 13.73
N ILE A 54 -20.82 3.61 13.95
CA ILE A 54 -21.62 3.11 15.07
C ILE A 54 -21.76 1.59 14.92
N GLY A 55 -21.22 0.85 15.88
CA GLY A 55 -21.31 -0.61 15.93
C GLY A 55 -20.22 -1.37 15.15
N ALA A 56 -19.24 -0.69 14.55
CA ALA A 56 -18.08 -1.33 13.92
C ALA A 56 -16.83 -1.22 14.81
N ASP A 57 -16.01 -2.27 14.84
CA ASP A 57 -14.70 -2.19 15.49
C ASP A 57 -13.78 -1.30 14.64
N ARG A 58 -12.92 -0.54 15.30
CA ARG A 58 -11.89 0.24 14.64
C ARG A 58 -10.92 -0.65 13.84
N GLU A 59 -10.69 -1.87 14.31
CA GLU A 59 -9.88 -2.84 13.57
C GLU A 59 -10.55 -3.24 12.25
N ASP A 60 -11.89 -3.34 12.19
CA ASP A 60 -12.63 -3.63 10.95
C ASP A 60 -12.43 -2.51 9.92
N ILE A 61 -12.50 -1.25 10.36
CA ILE A 61 -12.26 -0.08 9.51
C ILE A 61 -10.83 -0.10 8.96
N ILE A 62 -9.85 -0.47 9.79
CA ILE A 62 -8.46 -0.59 9.34
C ILE A 62 -8.32 -1.72 8.32
N GLN A 63 -8.96 -2.87 8.54
CA GLN A 63 -8.92 -3.99 7.58
C GLN A 63 -9.52 -3.60 6.23
N GLU A 64 -10.69 -2.95 6.22
CA GLU A 64 -11.31 -2.45 4.98
C GLU A 64 -10.40 -1.45 4.27
N GLY A 65 -9.75 -0.55 5.01
CA GLY A 65 -8.76 0.36 4.45
C GLY A 65 -7.53 -0.36 3.86
N MET A 66 -7.04 -1.42 4.51
CA MET A 66 -5.95 -2.24 3.98
C MET A 66 -6.37 -3.01 2.72
N ILE A 67 -7.62 -3.49 2.66
CA ILE A 67 -8.22 -4.10 1.46
C ILE A 67 -8.31 -3.06 0.34
N GLY A 68 -8.71 -1.83 0.65
CA GLY A 68 -8.71 -0.69 -0.29
C GLY A 68 -7.34 -0.40 -0.86
N LEU A 69 -6.30 -0.36 -0.01
CA LEU A 69 -4.91 -0.22 -0.45
C LEU A 69 -4.46 -1.37 -1.35
N TYR A 70 -4.78 -2.62 -1.01
CA TYR A 70 -4.44 -3.78 -1.85
C TYR A 70 -5.10 -3.69 -3.23
N LYS A 71 -6.37 -3.31 -3.30
CA LYS A 71 -7.08 -3.05 -4.56
C LYS A 71 -6.44 -1.90 -5.33
N ALA A 72 -5.99 -0.84 -4.65
CA ALA A 72 -5.30 0.27 -5.29
C ALA A 72 -4.01 -0.19 -5.98
N ILE A 73 -3.19 -1.02 -5.32
CA ILE A 73 -1.96 -1.60 -5.92
C ILE A 73 -2.31 -2.41 -7.16
N ARG A 74 -3.32 -3.28 -7.08
CA ARG A 74 -3.71 -4.15 -8.19
C ARG A 74 -4.33 -3.40 -9.38
N ASP A 75 -5.13 -2.37 -9.12
CA ASP A 75 -5.99 -1.73 -10.13
C ASP A 75 -5.44 -0.37 -10.62
N PHE A 76 -4.32 0.11 -10.05
CA PHE A 76 -3.67 1.35 -10.49
C PHE A 76 -3.22 1.23 -11.94
N ARG A 77 -3.37 2.32 -12.69
CA ARG A 77 -2.88 2.43 -14.06
C ARG A 77 -2.05 3.70 -14.21
N CYS A 78 -0.77 3.53 -14.56
CA CYS A 78 0.21 4.61 -14.72
C CYS A 78 -0.12 5.56 -15.88
N ASP A 79 -1.03 5.19 -16.78
CA ASP A 79 -1.50 6.02 -17.90
C ASP A 79 -2.43 7.18 -17.47
N LYS A 80 -2.87 7.20 -16.20
CA LYS A 80 -3.71 8.26 -15.63
C LYS A 80 -2.86 9.36 -14.99
N LEU A 81 -3.32 10.61 -15.11
CA LEU A 81 -2.65 11.82 -14.58
C LEU A 81 -2.57 11.93 -13.03
N SER A 82 -2.87 10.85 -12.29
CA SER A 82 -2.89 10.85 -10.83
C SER A 82 -1.75 9.97 -10.31
N SER A 83 -1.02 10.47 -9.31
CA SER A 83 -0.05 9.64 -8.60
C SER A 83 -0.71 8.45 -7.92
N PHE A 84 0.07 7.38 -7.71
CA PHE A 84 -0.39 6.21 -6.98
C PHE A 84 -0.92 6.59 -5.60
N ARG A 85 -0.22 7.48 -4.90
CA ARG A 85 -0.64 7.98 -3.58
C ARG A 85 -2.05 8.56 -3.58
N ALA A 86 -2.37 9.41 -4.56
CA ALA A 86 -3.69 10.03 -4.66
C ALA A 86 -4.76 8.99 -5.03
N PHE A 87 -4.42 7.99 -5.85
CA PHE A 87 -5.34 6.89 -6.16
C PHE A 87 -5.58 5.98 -4.95
N ALA A 88 -4.53 5.61 -4.23
CA ALA A 88 -4.63 4.82 -3.00
C ALA A 88 -5.49 5.54 -1.95
N GLU A 89 -5.36 6.86 -1.84
CA GLU A 89 -6.22 7.67 -0.97
C GLU A 89 -7.70 7.54 -1.33
N LEU A 90 -8.06 7.54 -2.63
CA LEU A 90 -9.43 7.34 -3.09
C LEU A 90 -9.97 5.93 -2.82
N CYS A 91 -9.11 4.90 -2.75
CA CYS A 91 -9.55 3.53 -2.51
C CYS A 91 -9.67 3.16 -1.03
N ILE A 92 -8.97 3.87 -0.14
CA ILE A 92 -8.96 3.59 1.30
C ILE A 92 -10.21 4.15 2.00
N THR A 93 -10.92 5.11 1.39
CA THR A 93 -12.04 5.86 1.97
C THR A 93 -13.23 5.93 1.03
#